data_AF-A0A350DP65-F1
#
_entry.id   AF-A0A350DP65-F1
#
_cell.length_a   1.000
_cell.length_b   1.000
_cell.length_c   1.000
_cell.angle_alpha   90.00
_cell.angle_beta   90.00
_cell.angle_gamma   90.00
#
_symmetry.space_group_name_H-M   'P 1'
#
loop_
_entity.id
_entity.type
_entity.pdbx_description
1 polymer ?
#
loop_
_entity_poly.entity_id
_entity_poly.type
_entity_poly.pdbx_seq_one_letter_code
_entity_poly.pdbx_strand_id
1 'polypeptide(L)'
;MSWNDPNASSEAQKYVNPIPSRELILSTINEYGEVTHQQLAKAFNIDDPDQFDALGNRLKAMARDGQVNRDGRPYRYRTVTEHDIVTGTVSAHPKGFGFVILSDMPDLFLHEKQMRWVFNGDTVQAVGTSTDNRGRTEGRIVDIVERRQNNFIGTLAHDEEGYCVELGSPNNHQPITVTEENVQALNAKQGAPVKVDIIDWPNQHEFATGKITEVLSDDNDRELIIETTLLNYDIPSDFSEAALQQANSYQEPTEKDLKGRTDLRDLPLITIDGEDARDFDDAVFAEKRSGGNYRVLVAIADVSYYVTPNSPLDKD
;
A
#
# COMPACT_ATOMS: atom_id res chain seq x y z
N MET A 1 -6.12 -44.16 -24.15
CA MET A 1 -5.17 -43.81 -23.06
C MET A 1 -6.00 -43.52 -21.83
N SER A 2 -5.78 -44.23 -20.73
CA SER A 2 -6.47 -43.96 -19.46
C SER A 2 -5.42 -43.43 -18.50
N TRP A 3 -5.30 -42.11 -18.44
CA TRP A 3 -4.65 -41.48 -17.30
C TRP A 3 -5.54 -41.74 -16.07
N ASN A 4 -4.94 -41.90 -14.89
CA ASN A 4 -5.70 -41.91 -13.64
C ASN A 4 -6.06 -40.46 -13.28
N ASP A 5 -6.92 -39.87 -14.11
CA ASP A 5 -7.33 -38.47 -14.04
C ASP A 5 -8.81 -38.42 -13.65
N PRO A 6 -9.14 -37.97 -12.42
CA PRO A 6 -10.52 -37.85 -11.96
C PRO A 6 -11.39 -36.97 -12.89
N ASN A 7 -10.75 -36.07 -13.65
CA ASN A 7 -11.40 -35.08 -14.51
C ASN A 7 -11.23 -35.37 -16.01
N ALA A 8 -10.61 -36.50 -16.41
CA ALA A 8 -10.36 -36.81 -17.82
C ALA A 8 -11.63 -36.84 -18.67
N SER A 9 -12.74 -37.35 -18.13
CA SER A 9 -14.02 -37.42 -18.84
C SER A 9 -14.63 -36.03 -19.09
N SER A 10 -14.36 -35.04 -18.23
CA SER A 10 -14.84 -33.67 -18.38
C SER A 10 -13.99 -32.87 -19.38
N GLU A 11 -12.66 -33.06 -19.36
CA GLU A 11 -11.76 -32.40 -20.31
C GLU A 11 -11.88 -32.98 -21.74
N ALA A 12 -12.12 -34.29 -21.87
CA ALA A 12 -12.28 -34.94 -23.17
C ALA A 12 -13.53 -34.52 -23.95
N GLN A 13 -14.55 -33.96 -23.29
CA GLN A 13 -15.73 -33.41 -23.95
C GLN A 13 -15.52 -31.97 -24.47
N LYS A 14 -14.49 -31.26 -23.98
CA LYS A 14 -14.24 -29.86 -24.29
C LYS A 14 -13.27 -29.66 -25.46
N TYR A 15 -12.49 -30.68 -25.82
CA TYR A 15 -11.40 -30.54 -26.80
C TYR A 15 -11.32 -31.74 -27.75
N VAL A 16 -10.97 -31.46 -29.01
CA VAL A 16 -10.80 -32.46 -30.08
C VAL A 16 -9.67 -33.44 -29.78
N ASN A 17 -8.61 -32.96 -29.11
CA ASN A 17 -7.45 -33.74 -28.69
C ASN A 17 -7.32 -33.66 -27.16
N PRO A 18 -7.84 -34.63 -26.39
CA PRO A 18 -7.80 -34.59 -24.95
C PRO A 18 -6.36 -34.64 -24.45
N ILE A 19 -6.07 -33.83 -23.42
CA ILE A 19 -4.81 -33.83 -22.67
C ILE A 19 -5.13 -33.99 -21.18
N PRO A 20 -4.16 -34.37 -20.33
CA PRO A 20 -4.36 -34.45 -18.89
C PRO A 20 -4.93 -33.16 -18.28
N SER A 21 -5.77 -33.30 -17.26
CA SER A 21 -6.35 -32.16 -16.53
C SER A 21 -5.28 -31.34 -15.80
N ARG A 22 -5.62 -30.10 -15.43
CA ARG A 22 -4.72 -29.22 -14.66
C ARG A 22 -4.27 -29.87 -13.36
N GLU A 23 -5.16 -30.58 -12.66
CA GLU A 23 -4.87 -31.28 -11.41
C GLU A 23 -3.87 -32.42 -11.59
N LEU A 24 -4.03 -33.24 -12.64
CA LEU A 24 -3.09 -34.31 -12.94
C LEU A 24 -1.72 -33.76 -13.35
N ILE A 25 -1.70 -32.67 -14.12
CA ILE A 25 -0.45 -31.98 -14.48
C ILE A 25 0.25 -31.46 -13.21
N LEU A 26 -0.46 -30.78 -12.30
CA LEU A 26 0.11 -30.24 -11.07
C LEU A 26 0.64 -31.33 -10.14
N SER A 27 -0.12 -32.39 -9.91
CA SER A 27 0.32 -33.52 -9.07
C SER A 27 1.57 -34.19 -9.63
N THR A 28 1.63 -34.38 -10.95
CA THR A 28 2.81 -34.94 -11.63
C THR A 28 4.02 -34.01 -11.48
N ILE A 29 3.86 -32.70 -11.70
CA ILE A 29 4.94 -31.73 -11.50
C ILE A 29 5.44 -31.77 -10.05
N ASN A 30 4.53 -31.86 -9.07
CA ASN A 30 4.88 -31.90 -7.65
C ASN A 30 5.68 -33.17 -7.28
N GLU A 31 5.32 -34.32 -7.87
CA GLU A 31 6.04 -35.59 -7.66
C GLU A 31 7.48 -35.54 -8.19
N TYR A 32 7.68 -34.94 -9.37
CA TYR A 32 9.00 -34.82 -9.99
C TYR A 32 9.80 -33.58 -9.54
N GLY A 33 9.15 -32.65 -8.83
CA GLY A 33 9.71 -31.36 -8.39
C GLY A 33 9.85 -30.33 -9.52
N GLU A 34 10.57 -30.67 -10.59
CA GLU A 34 10.78 -29.79 -11.75
C GLU A 34 10.82 -30.60 -13.04
N VAL A 35 10.01 -30.23 -14.03
CA VAL A 35 9.84 -30.99 -15.27
C VAL A 35 9.78 -30.10 -16.51
N THR A 36 10.34 -30.58 -17.62
CA THR A 36 10.20 -29.95 -18.93
C THR A 36 8.92 -30.40 -19.62
N HIS A 37 8.47 -29.63 -20.63
CA HIS A 37 7.35 -30.02 -21.48
C HIS A 37 7.53 -31.45 -22.07
N GLN A 38 8.76 -31.79 -22.47
CA GLN A 38 9.08 -33.11 -23.03
C GLN A 38 9.05 -34.23 -21.98
N GLN A 39 9.45 -33.95 -20.73
CA GLN A 39 9.34 -34.93 -19.65
C GLN A 39 7.89 -35.21 -19.27
N LEU A 40 7.04 -34.18 -19.22
CA LEU A 40 5.60 -34.35 -18.98
C LEU A 40 4.93 -35.14 -20.12
N ALA A 41 5.23 -34.81 -21.38
CA ALA A 41 4.70 -35.55 -22.52
C ALA A 41 5.06 -37.04 -22.45
N LYS A 42 6.31 -37.36 -22.09
CA LYS A 42 6.74 -38.75 -21.86
C LYS A 42 6.03 -39.41 -20.68
N ALA A 43 5.89 -38.72 -19.55
CA ALA A 43 5.18 -39.25 -18.37
C ALA A 43 3.72 -39.59 -18.67
N PHE A 44 3.08 -38.84 -19.57
CA PHE A 44 1.70 -39.06 -19.98
C PHE A 44 1.52 -39.92 -21.24
N ASN A 45 2.61 -40.45 -21.81
CA ASN A 45 2.62 -41.19 -23.08
C ASN A 45 1.93 -40.40 -24.23
N ILE A 46 2.26 -39.12 -24.34
CA ILE A 46 1.80 -38.24 -25.42
C ILE A 46 2.85 -38.27 -26.54
N ASP A 47 2.54 -39.03 -27.59
CA ASP A 47 3.37 -39.14 -28.80
C ASP A 47 2.77 -38.38 -30.00
N ASP A 48 1.49 -37.98 -29.90
CA ASP A 48 0.79 -37.23 -30.93
C ASP A 48 1.24 -35.75 -30.95
N PRO A 49 1.63 -35.20 -32.11
CA PRO A 49 2.09 -33.81 -32.21
C PRO A 49 1.05 -32.77 -31.74
N ASP A 50 -0.24 -32.99 -32.02
CA ASP A 50 -1.27 -32.02 -31.66
C ASP A 50 -1.53 -32.03 -30.15
N GLN A 51 -1.52 -33.21 -29.51
CA GLN A 51 -1.59 -33.34 -28.05
C GLN A 51 -0.36 -32.74 -27.36
N PHE A 52 0.82 -32.88 -27.96
CA PHE A 52 2.05 -32.25 -27.47
C PHE A 52 1.91 -30.72 -27.48
N ASP A 53 1.49 -30.12 -28.60
CA ASP A 53 1.28 -28.68 -28.68
C ASP A 53 0.16 -28.19 -27.73
N ALA A 54 -0.91 -28.96 -27.59
CA ALA A 54 -1.99 -28.67 -26.64
C ALA A 54 -1.50 -28.66 -25.18
N LEU A 55 -0.67 -29.63 -24.77
CA LEU A 55 -0.04 -29.65 -23.45
C LEU A 55 0.85 -28.41 -23.24
N GLY A 56 1.64 -28.03 -24.25
CA GLY A 56 2.47 -26.82 -24.19
C GLY A 56 1.65 -25.54 -23.99
N ASN A 57 0.51 -25.43 -24.67
CA ASN A 57 -0.40 -24.30 -24.50
C ASN A 57 -1.08 -24.31 -23.12
N ARG A 58 -1.44 -25.49 -22.59
CA ARG A 58 -1.97 -25.65 -21.24
C ARG A 58 -0.96 -25.21 -20.19
N LEU A 59 0.30 -25.64 -20.30
CA LEU A 59 1.38 -25.24 -19.39
C LEU A 59 1.64 -23.73 -19.43
N LYS A 60 1.57 -23.09 -20.60
CA LYS A 60 1.63 -21.62 -20.72
C LYS A 60 0.45 -20.94 -20.02
N ALA A 61 -0.76 -21.48 -20.17
CA ALA A 61 -1.94 -20.96 -19.49
C ALA A 61 -1.83 -21.14 -17.96
N MET A 62 -1.39 -22.31 -17.48
CA MET A 62 -1.19 -22.57 -16.06
C MET A 62 -0.11 -21.67 -15.45
N ALA A 63 0.96 -21.37 -16.19
CA ALA A 63 1.98 -20.43 -15.75
C ALA A 63 1.44 -19.01 -15.65
N ARG A 64 0.64 -18.58 -16.64
CA ARG A 64 -0.05 -17.29 -16.63
C ARG A 64 -1.05 -17.18 -15.47
N ASP A 65 -1.75 -18.27 -15.19
CA ASP A 65 -2.73 -18.37 -14.10
C ASP A 65 -2.04 -18.62 -12.74
N GLY A 66 -0.71 -18.65 -12.69
CA GLY A 66 0.06 -18.70 -11.45
C GLY A 66 0.19 -20.06 -10.78
N GLN A 67 -0.28 -21.12 -11.42
CA GLN A 67 -0.28 -22.47 -10.84
C GLN A 67 1.10 -23.14 -10.91
N VAL A 68 1.92 -22.72 -11.88
CA VAL A 68 3.30 -23.21 -12.07
C VAL A 68 4.24 -22.07 -12.39
N ASN A 69 5.46 -22.12 -11.87
CA ASN A 69 6.55 -21.28 -12.33
C ASN A 69 7.20 -21.90 -13.58
N ARG A 70 7.67 -21.05 -14.49
CA ARG A 70 8.36 -21.45 -15.72
C ARG A 70 9.68 -20.71 -15.85
N ASP A 71 10.80 -21.43 -15.84
CA ASP A 71 12.13 -20.84 -15.91
C ASP A 71 13.07 -21.60 -16.87
N GLY A 72 14.15 -20.94 -17.29
CA GLY A 72 15.25 -21.51 -18.05
C GLY A 72 14.97 -21.76 -19.55
N ARG A 73 15.99 -22.26 -20.24
CA ARG A 73 15.91 -22.80 -21.61
C ARG A 73 16.73 -24.09 -21.70
N PRO A 74 16.13 -25.27 -21.94
CA PRO A 74 14.70 -25.50 -22.18
C PRO A 74 13.84 -25.15 -20.95
N TYR A 75 12.59 -24.73 -21.18
CA TYR A 75 11.68 -24.33 -20.09
C TYR A 75 11.40 -25.49 -19.15
N ARG A 76 11.54 -25.22 -17.87
CA ARG A 76 11.25 -26.11 -16.76
C ARG A 76 10.08 -25.55 -15.95
N TYR A 77 9.20 -26.44 -15.53
CA TYR A 77 7.97 -26.14 -14.83
C TYR A 77 8.00 -26.74 -13.43
N ARG A 78 7.65 -25.93 -12.43
CA ARG A 78 7.55 -26.31 -11.02
C ARG A 78 6.27 -25.75 -10.42
N THR A 79 5.63 -26.47 -9.50
CA THR A 79 4.46 -25.98 -8.77
C THR A 79 4.86 -24.85 -7.84
N VAL A 80 4.04 -23.79 -7.77
CA VAL A 80 4.21 -22.74 -6.78
C VAL A 80 3.82 -23.31 -5.41
N THR A 81 4.72 -23.25 -4.44
CA THR A 81 4.49 -23.75 -3.07
C THR A 81 4.34 -22.58 -2.09
N GLU A 82 3.73 -22.82 -0.92
CA GLU A 82 3.63 -21.81 0.14
C GLU A 82 4.99 -21.25 0.57
N HIS A 83 6.06 -22.05 0.46
CA HIS A 83 7.42 -21.63 0.74
C HIS A 83 8.00 -20.63 -0.28
N ASP A 84 7.37 -20.48 -1.44
CA ASP A 84 7.78 -19.49 -2.46
C ASP A 84 7.06 -18.13 -2.26
N ILE A 85 6.07 -18.08 -1.35
CA ILE A 85 5.32 -16.86 -1.05
C ILE A 85 6.14 -15.98 -0.12
N VAL A 86 6.34 -14.74 -0.56
CA VAL A 86 6.98 -13.68 0.22
C VAL A 86 5.98 -12.57 0.48
N THR A 87 6.08 -11.96 1.66
CA THR A 87 5.28 -10.78 2.01
C THR A 87 6.15 -9.54 1.85
N GLY A 88 5.58 -8.49 1.26
CA GLY A 88 6.26 -7.20 1.11
C GLY A 88 5.31 -6.06 0.78
N THR A 89 5.87 -4.86 0.66
CA THR A 89 5.09 -3.64 0.42
C THR A 89 5.16 -3.25 -1.05
N VAL A 90 4.02 -2.90 -1.64
CA VAL A 90 3.95 -2.43 -3.02
C VAL A 90 4.56 -1.04 -3.13
N SER A 91 5.52 -0.86 -4.03
CA SER A 91 6.02 0.43 -4.48
C SER A 91 5.59 0.67 -5.91
N ALA A 92 4.61 1.54 -6.12
CA ALA A 92 4.13 1.88 -7.46
C ALA A 92 5.06 2.86 -8.17
N HIS A 93 5.17 2.74 -9.49
CA HIS A 93 5.88 3.68 -10.34
C HIS A 93 4.88 4.45 -11.22
N PRO A 94 5.07 5.76 -11.47
CA PRO A 94 4.13 6.57 -12.27
C PRO A 94 3.88 6.10 -13.71
N LYS A 95 4.68 5.14 -14.19
CA LYS A 95 4.56 4.54 -15.52
C LYS A 95 3.64 3.30 -15.52
N GLY A 96 3.01 2.97 -14.40
CA GLY A 96 2.05 1.87 -14.27
C GLY A 96 2.63 0.52 -13.84
N PHE A 97 3.95 0.35 -13.83
CA PHE A 97 4.59 -0.82 -13.19
C PHE A 97 4.88 -0.54 -11.72
N GLY A 98 5.33 -1.55 -10.97
CA GLY A 98 5.76 -1.37 -9.60
C GLY A 98 6.69 -2.47 -9.13
N PHE A 99 6.89 -2.54 -7.81
CA PHE A 99 7.70 -3.56 -7.17
C PHE A 99 7.02 -4.02 -5.89
N VAL A 100 7.28 -5.27 -5.49
CA VAL A 100 7.09 -5.71 -4.10
C VAL A 100 8.45 -5.56 -3.42
N ILE A 101 8.53 -4.61 -2.49
CA ILE A 101 9.73 -4.35 -1.71
C ILE A 101 9.86 -5.42 -0.64
N LEU A 102 10.99 -6.12 -0.63
CA LEU A 102 11.28 -7.20 0.30
C LEU A 102 12.44 -6.80 1.23
N SER A 103 12.41 -7.26 2.48
CA SER A 103 13.44 -6.89 3.46
C SER A 103 14.77 -7.61 3.24
N ASP A 104 14.73 -8.89 2.89
CA ASP A 104 15.89 -9.79 2.93
C ASP A 104 16.33 -10.31 1.54
N MET A 105 15.61 -9.96 0.48
CA MET A 105 15.83 -10.46 -0.88
C MET A 105 15.61 -9.36 -1.92
N PRO A 106 16.10 -9.53 -3.16
CA PRO A 106 15.81 -8.59 -4.23
C PRO A 106 14.30 -8.43 -4.48
N ASP A 107 13.89 -7.19 -4.71
CA ASP A 107 12.49 -6.85 -4.97
C ASP A 107 11.92 -7.59 -6.19
N LEU A 108 10.62 -7.88 -6.11
CA LEU A 108 9.90 -8.50 -7.22
C LEU A 108 9.32 -7.42 -8.13
N PHE A 109 9.63 -7.47 -9.42
CA PHE A 109 9.10 -6.55 -10.41
C PHE A 109 7.64 -6.88 -10.75
N LEU A 110 6.74 -5.91 -10.60
CA LEU A 110 5.32 -6.02 -10.94
C LEU A 110 5.04 -5.32 -12.28
N HIS A 111 4.54 -6.09 -13.25
CA HIS A 111 4.01 -5.53 -14.49
C HIS A 111 2.68 -4.79 -14.26
N GLU A 112 2.29 -3.95 -15.21
CA GLU A 112 1.03 -3.18 -15.17
C GLU A 112 -0.20 -4.03 -14.83
N LYS A 113 -0.26 -5.26 -15.34
CA LYS A 113 -1.36 -6.20 -15.06
C LYS A 113 -1.46 -6.62 -13.58
N GLN A 114 -0.32 -6.70 -12.89
CA GLN A 114 -0.28 -7.01 -11.46
C GLN A 114 -0.62 -5.75 -10.65
N MET A 115 -0.15 -4.59 -11.10
CA MET A 115 -0.46 -3.31 -10.47
C MET A 115 -1.97 -2.98 -10.49
N ARG A 116 -2.76 -3.58 -11.39
CA ARG A 116 -4.23 -3.45 -11.41
C ARG A 116 -4.92 -3.86 -10.11
N TRP A 117 -4.30 -4.67 -9.25
CA TRP A 117 -4.93 -5.20 -8.03
C TRP A 117 -4.72 -4.30 -6.79
N VAL A 118 -3.76 -3.39 -6.87
CA VAL A 118 -3.14 -2.77 -5.69
C VAL A 118 -2.97 -1.28 -5.86
N PHE A 119 -2.87 -0.60 -4.73
CA PHE A 119 -2.40 0.76 -4.63
C PHE A 119 -0.98 0.77 -4.05
N ASN A 120 -0.30 1.91 -4.22
CA ASN A 120 0.99 2.13 -3.60
C ASN A 120 0.90 1.97 -2.07
N GLY A 121 1.86 1.22 -1.53
CA GLY A 121 2.01 0.99 -0.11
C GLY A 121 1.16 -0.15 0.45
N ASP A 122 0.31 -0.80 -0.34
CA ASP A 122 -0.38 -2.02 0.08
C ASP A 122 0.63 -3.11 0.47
N THR A 123 0.31 -3.89 1.51
CA THR A 123 1.09 -5.08 1.89
C THR A 123 0.49 -6.30 1.19
N VAL A 124 1.33 -7.02 0.46
CA VAL A 124 0.90 -8.15 -0.38
C VAL A 124 1.72 -9.40 -0.14
N GLN A 125 1.10 -10.54 -0.38
CA GLN A 125 1.77 -11.80 -0.62
C GLN A 125 2.02 -11.96 -2.12
N ALA A 126 3.26 -12.24 -2.50
CA ALA A 126 3.66 -12.41 -3.88
C ALA A 126 4.62 -13.59 -4.04
N VAL A 127 4.72 -14.10 -5.26
CA VAL A 127 5.67 -15.17 -5.63
C VAL A 127 6.56 -14.69 -6.77
N GLY A 128 7.84 -15.04 -6.71
CA GLY A 128 8.76 -14.91 -7.84
C GLY A 128 8.39 -15.92 -8.93
N THR A 129 8.36 -15.46 -10.18
CA THR A 129 7.97 -16.29 -11.33
C THR A 129 9.14 -16.52 -12.28
N SER A 130 9.26 -15.73 -13.33
CA SER A 130 10.37 -15.78 -14.28
C SER A 130 11.29 -14.58 -14.12
N THR A 131 12.54 -14.71 -14.59
CA THR A 131 13.42 -13.57 -14.74
C THR A 131 13.18 -12.90 -16.10
N ASP A 132 13.02 -11.59 -16.10
CA ASP A 132 12.86 -10.82 -17.34
C ASP A 132 14.19 -10.75 -18.14
N ASN A 133 14.13 -10.22 -19.36
CA ASN A 133 15.32 -10.06 -20.21
C ASN A 133 16.40 -9.12 -19.61
N ARG A 134 16.10 -8.41 -18.52
CA ARG A 134 16.99 -7.48 -17.82
C ARG A 134 17.55 -8.09 -16.53
N GLY A 135 17.26 -9.35 -16.24
CA GLY A 135 17.76 -10.04 -15.04
C GLY A 135 16.94 -9.78 -13.78
N ARG A 136 15.75 -9.18 -13.87
CA ARG A 136 14.88 -8.90 -12.72
C ARG A 136 13.88 -10.02 -12.52
N THR A 137 13.65 -10.42 -11.28
CA THR A 137 12.62 -11.42 -10.94
C THR A 137 11.24 -10.79 -11.05
N GLU A 138 10.39 -11.35 -11.91
CA GLU A 138 8.99 -10.92 -12.03
C GLU A 138 8.18 -11.48 -10.87
N GLY A 139 7.41 -10.60 -10.23
CA GLY A 139 6.47 -10.94 -9.16
C GLY A 139 5.08 -11.17 -9.69
N ARG A 140 4.36 -12.10 -9.05
CA ARG A 140 2.92 -12.25 -9.18
C ARG A 140 2.29 -12.14 -7.81
N ILE A 141 1.33 -11.24 -7.66
CA ILE A 141 0.53 -11.10 -6.44
C ILE A 141 -0.35 -12.33 -6.29
N VAL A 142 -0.34 -12.90 -5.09
CA VAL A 142 -1.18 -14.03 -4.69
C VAL A 142 -2.36 -13.52 -3.89
N ASP A 143 -2.09 -12.65 -2.92
CA ASP A 143 -3.11 -12.09 -2.04
C ASP A 143 -2.68 -10.72 -1.50
N ILE A 144 -3.65 -9.96 -1.00
CA ILE A 144 -3.46 -8.64 -0.44
C ILE A 144 -3.70 -8.74 1.06
N VAL A 145 -2.63 -8.60 1.83
CA VAL A 145 -2.65 -8.79 3.28
C VAL A 145 -3.28 -7.60 3.97
N GLU A 146 -2.91 -6.39 3.53
CA GLU A 146 -3.33 -5.15 4.15
C GLU A 146 -3.38 -4.03 3.10
N ARG A 147 -4.45 -3.25 3.14
CA ARG A 147 -4.59 -2.03 2.34
C ARG A 147 -4.02 -0.87 3.14
N ARG A 148 -3.14 -0.07 2.53
CA ARG A 148 -2.50 1.05 3.24
C ARG A 148 -3.50 2.11 3.68
N GLN A 149 -4.42 2.45 2.80
CA GLN A 149 -5.41 3.51 3.01
C GLN A 149 -6.66 3.18 2.19
N ASN A 150 -7.83 3.63 2.64
CA ASN A 150 -9.11 3.39 1.99
C ASN A 150 -9.72 4.64 1.32
N ASN A 151 -9.03 5.77 1.40
CA ASN A 151 -9.48 7.02 0.81
C ASN A 151 -8.32 7.73 0.11
N PHE A 152 -8.65 8.52 -0.90
CA PHE A 152 -7.69 9.14 -1.81
C PHE A 152 -8.16 10.54 -2.20
N ILE A 153 -7.21 11.38 -2.59
CA ILE A 153 -7.48 12.69 -3.20
C ILE A 153 -7.05 12.62 -4.68
N GLY A 154 -7.92 13.12 -5.55
CA GLY A 154 -7.66 13.18 -6.98
C GLY A 154 -8.54 14.21 -7.68
N THR A 155 -8.50 14.22 -9.01
CA THR A 155 -9.23 15.17 -9.84
C THR A 155 -10.44 14.49 -10.47
N LEU A 156 -11.63 15.09 -10.32
CA LEU A 156 -12.84 14.57 -10.93
C LEU A 156 -12.78 14.73 -12.46
N ALA A 157 -12.84 13.60 -13.18
CA ALA A 157 -12.89 13.53 -14.63
C ALA A 157 -14.20 12.89 -15.10
N HIS A 158 -14.54 13.14 -16.37
CA HIS A 158 -15.70 12.55 -17.03
C HIS A 158 -15.34 12.27 -18.49
N ASP A 159 -15.50 11.01 -18.90
CA ASP A 159 -15.24 10.53 -20.26
C ASP A 159 -16.43 9.73 -20.82
N GLU A 160 -16.21 8.94 -21.88
CA GLU A 160 -17.25 8.11 -22.51
C GLU A 160 -17.71 6.93 -21.62
N GLU A 161 -16.90 6.52 -20.64
CA GLU A 161 -17.19 5.41 -19.71
C GLU A 161 -17.89 5.90 -18.43
N GLY A 162 -17.82 7.20 -18.12
CA GLY A 162 -18.57 7.85 -17.04
C GLY A 162 -17.71 8.79 -16.20
N TYR A 163 -18.09 8.98 -14.93
CA TYR A 163 -17.30 9.76 -13.99
C TYR A 163 -16.23 8.90 -13.30
N CYS A 164 -15.03 9.44 -13.19
CA CYS A 164 -13.95 8.84 -12.41
C CYS A 164 -13.12 9.91 -11.69
N VAL A 165 -12.39 9.50 -10.66
CA VAL A 165 -11.42 10.35 -9.97
C VAL A 165 -10.03 9.90 -10.39
N GLU A 166 -9.32 10.77 -11.10
CA GLU A 166 -7.94 10.55 -11.53
C GLU A 166 -6.99 10.83 -10.36
N LEU A 167 -6.21 9.82 -9.98
CA LEU A 167 -5.25 9.95 -8.88
C LEU A 167 -3.91 10.51 -9.38
N GLY A 168 -3.23 11.24 -8.49
CA GLY A 168 -1.86 11.69 -8.70
C GLY A 168 -0.83 10.56 -8.60
N SER A 169 0.43 10.89 -8.88
CA SER A 169 1.56 9.98 -8.65
C SER A 169 1.65 9.56 -7.17
N PRO A 170 1.96 8.29 -6.86
CA PRO A 170 2.27 7.19 -7.79
C PRO A 170 1.06 6.32 -8.18
N ASN A 171 -0.15 6.69 -7.76
CA ASN A 171 -1.38 5.90 -7.95
C ASN A 171 -2.16 6.24 -9.23
N ASN A 172 -1.59 7.03 -10.14
CA ASN A 172 -2.20 7.41 -11.42
C ASN A 172 -2.57 6.24 -12.36
N HIS A 173 -2.20 5.02 -12.02
CA HIS A 173 -2.59 3.79 -12.73
C HIS A 173 -3.95 3.22 -12.28
N GLN A 174 -4.55 3.80 -11.23
CA GLN A 174 -5.81 3.38 -10.60
C GLN A 174 -6.80 4.55 -10.52
N PRO A 175 -7.43 4.97 -11.64
CA PRO A 175 -8.62 5.81 -11.55
C PRO A 175 -9.71 5.12 -10.72
N ILE A 176 -10.48 5.90 -9.98
CA ILE A 176 -11.58 5.38 -9.14
C ILE A 176 -12.90 5.77 -9.79
N THR A 177 -13.70 4.80 -10.21
CA THR A 177 -15.01 5.06 -10.81
C THR A 177 -16.00 5.53 -9.75
N VAL A 178 -16.78 6.57 -10.07
CA VAL A 178 -17.79 7.15 -9.17
C VAL A 178 -19.12 7.30 -9.89
N THR A 179 -20.23 7.27 -9.15
CA THR A 179 -21.56 7.35 -9.77
C THR A 179 -21.94 8.81 -10.08
N GLU A 180 -22.70 9.00 -11.16
CA GLU A 180 -23.23 10.32 -11.51
C GLU A 180 -24.11 10.90 -10.39
N GLU A 181 -24.91 10.06 -9.71
CA GLU A 181 -25.71 10.47 -8.56
C GLU A 181 -24.84 11.07 -7.44
N ASN A 182 -23.70 10.46 -7.13
CA ASN A 182 -22.79 10.96 -6.11
C ASN A 182 -22.14 12.28 -6.50
N VAL A 183 -21.75 12.44 -7.77
CA VAL A 183 -21.20 13.70 -8.31
C VAL A 183 -22.23 14.82 -8.22
N GLN A 184 -23.47 14.56 -8.66
CA GLN A 184 -24.56 15.53 -8.62
C GLN A 184 -24.94 15.93 -7.19
N ALA A 185 -24.97 14.97 -6.26
CA ALA A 185 -25.30 15.22 -4.85
C ALA A 185 -24.36 16.22 -4.17
N LEU A 186 -23.08 16.23 -4.55
CA LEU A 186 -22.08 17.17 -4.04
C LEU A 186 -21.88 18.40 -4.92
N ASN A 187 -22.60 18.50 -6.04
CA ASN A 187 -22.44 19.56 -7.04
C ASN A 187 -20.97 19.70 -7.49
N ALA A 188 -20.25 18.57 -7.57
CA ALA A 188 -18.84 18.53 -7.92
C ALA A 188 -18.66 18.82 -9.41
N LYS A 189 -17.74 19.71 -9.75
CA LYS A 189 -17.45 20.08 -11.14
C LYS A 189 -16.32 19.23 -11.69
N GLN A 190 -16.37 18.92 -12.98
CA GLN A 190 -15.23 18.31 -13.67
C GLN A 190 -13.98 19.21 -13.52
N GLY A 191 -12.84 18.59 -13.24
CA GLY A 191 -11.59 19.25 -12.93
C GLY A 191 -11.40 19.62 -11.46
N ALA A 192 -12.45 19.52 -10.62
CA ALA A 192 -12.32 19.83 -9.20
C ALA A 192 -11.49 18.77 -8.47
N PRO A 193 -10.63 19.18 -7.51
CA PRO A 193 -10.03 18.26 -6.57
C PRO A 193 -11.10 17.70 -5.62
N VAL A 194 -11.08 16.40 -5.41
CA VAL A 194 -12.09 15.70 -4.61
C VAL A 194 -11.44 14.63 -3.74
N LYS A 195 -12.00 14.43 -2.54
CA LYS A 195 -11.68 13.29 -1.68
C LYS A 195 -12.68 12.16 -1.95
N VAL A 196 -12.18 10.95 -2.12
CA VAL A 196 -12.96 9.76 -2.48
C VAL A 196 -12.62 8.58 -1.58
N ASP A 197 -13.65 7.95 -1.02
CA ASP A 197 -13.54 6.69 -0.29
C ASP A 197 -13.77 5.50 -1.23
N ILE A 198 -12.99 4.43 -1.07
CA ILE A 198 -13.17 3.18 -1.81
C ILE A 198 -14.39 2.42 -1.27
N ILE A 199 -15.29 2.03 -2.18
CA ILE A 199 -16.40 1.11 -1.88
C ILE A 199 -15.99 -0.30 -2.26
N ASP A 200 -15.64 -0.52 -3.54
CA ASP A 200 -15.15 -1.80 -4.04
C ASP A 200 -13.71 -1.67 -4.52
N TRP A 201 -12.86 -2.58 -4.06
CA TRP A 201 -11.46 -2.64 -4.44
C TRP A 201 -11.29 -3.11 -5.89
N PRO A 202 -10.22 -2.68 -6.58
CA PRO A 202 -9.99 -3.06 -7.96
C PRO A 202 -9.66 -4.55 -8.05
N ASN A 203 -9.97 -5.13 -9.19
CA ASN A 203 -9.60 -6.50 -9.53
C ASN A 203 -8.88 -6.52 -10.89
N GLN A 204 -8.64 -7.71 -11.44
CA GLN A 204 -7.92 -7.83 -12.70
C GLN A 204 -8.64 -7.18 -13.90
N HIS A 205 -9.95 -7.02 -13.81
CA HIS A 205 -10.82 -6.60 -14.90
C HIS A 205 -11.43 -5.22 -14.69
N GLU A 206 -11.66 -4.84 -13.44
CA GLU A 206 -12.37 -3.62 -13.08
C GLU A 206 -11.52 -2.76 -12.17
N PHE A 207 -11.62 -1.45 -12.38
CA PHE A 207 -11.07 -0.45 -11.47
C PHE A 207 -11.86 -0.41 -10.17
N ALA A 208 -11.30 0.29 -9.18
CA ALA A 208 -11.97 0.50 -7.92
C ALA A 208 -13.21 1.37 -8.11
N THR A 209 -14.26 1.10 -7.36
CA THR A 209 -15.41 2.00 -7.26
C THR A 209 -15.30 2.78 -5.96
N GLY A 210 -15.78 4.02 -5.97
CA GLY A 210 -15.71 4.88 -4.80
C GLY A 210 -16.87 5.84 -4.69
N LYS A 211 -16.86 6.56 -3.58
CA LYS A 211 -17.79 7.64 -3.28
C LYS A 211 -17.02 8.88 -2.88
N ILE A 212 -17.24 9.96 -3.62
CA ILE A 212 -16.78 11.29 -3.26
C ILE A 212 -17.42 11.67 -1.93
N THR A 213 -16.58 12.01 -0.96
CA THR A 213 -16.96 12.47 0.38
C THR A 213 -16.93 13.98 0.47
N GLU A 214 -16.03 14.62 -0.28
CA GLU A 214 -15.75 16.04 -0.17
C GLU A 214 -15.23 16.61 -1.50
N VAL A 215 -15.65 17.84 -1.80
CA VAL A 215 -15.12 18.63 -2.92
C VAL A 215 -14.17 19.67 -2.31
N LEU A 216 -12.89 19.55 -2.65
CA LEU A 216 -11.86 20.45 -2.16
C LEU A 216 -11.87 21.73 -3.00
N SER A 217 -11.68 22.88 -2.37
CA SER A 217 -11.74 24.18 -3.06
C SER A 217 -10.46 24.43 -3.87
N ASP A 218 -10.64 24.82 -5.13
CA ASP A 218 -9.58 25.15 -6.11
C ASP A 218 -8.85 26.48 -5.78
N ASP A 219 -9.43 27.32 -4.91
CA ASP A 219 -8.93 28.68 -4.68
C ASP A 219 -7.64 28.75 -3.84
N ASN A 220 -7.19 27.63 -3.26
CA ASN A 220 -6.03 27.61 -2.36
C ASN A 220 -5.17 26.34 -2.56
N ASP A 221 -4.41 26.30 -3.66
CA ASP A 221 -3.45 25.23 -4.01
C ASP A 221 -2.62 24.71 -2.82
N ARG A 222 -2.33 25.56 -1.83
CA ARG A 222 -1.54 25.18 -0.65
C ARG A 222 -2.26 24.22 0.28
N GLU A 223 -3.54 24.43 0.57
CA GLU A 223 -4.32 23.57 1.48
C GLU A 223 -4.47 22.19 0.88
N LEU A 224 -4.77 22.11 -0.43
CA LEU A 224 -4.83 20.85 -1.16
C LEU A 224 -3.51 20.08 -1.11
N ILE A 225 -2.37 20.76 -1.27
CA ILE A 225 -1.04 20.13 -1.17
C ILE A 225 -0.81 19.59 0.25
N ILE A 226 -1.19 20.35 1.29
CA ILE A 226 -1.05 19.92 2.68
C ILE A 226 -1.90 18.66 2.93
N GLU A 227 -3.18 18.69 2.62
CA GLU A 227 -4.09 17.55 2.82
C GLU A 227 -3.65 16.31 2.03
N THR A 228 -3.27 16.50 0.76
CA THR A 228 -2.77 15.41 -0.08
C THR A 228 -1.48 14.82 0.49
N THR A 229 -0.61 15.65 1.07
CA THR A 229 0.63 15.19 1.71
C THR A 229 0.34 14.43 2.99
N LEU A 230 -0.50 14.97 3.87
CA LEU A 230 -0.91 14.30 5.11
C LEU A 230 -1.49 12.93 4.82
N LEU A 231 -2.39 12.83 3.83
CA LEU A 231 -3.00 11.58 3.43
C LEU A 231 -1.99 10.58 2.85
N ASN A 232 -1.18 10.98 1.86
CA ASN A 232 -0.24 10.07 1.20
C ASN A 232 0.80 9.49 2.15
N TYR A 233 1.23 10.27 3.15
CA TYR A 233 2.22 9.85 4.14
C TYR A 233 1.62 9.26 5.40
N ASP A 234 0.29 9.11 5.48
CA ASP A 234 -0.43 8.62 6.66
C ASP A 234 -0.03 9.38 7.93
N ILE A 235 0.02 10.71 7.81
CA ILE A 235 0.38 11.61 8.91
C ILE A 235 -0.92 11.98 9.64
N PRO A 236 -1.07 11.60 10.93
CA PRO A 236 -2.22 12.00 11.72
C PRO A 236 -2.30 13.52 11.80
N SER A 237 -3.45 14.09 11.43
CA SER A 237 -3.70 15.53 11.48
C SER A 237 -4.75 15.94 12.51
N ASP A 238 -5.56 14.99 12.95
CA ASP A 238 -6.66 15.23 13.88
C ASP A 238 -6.36 14.63 15.25
N PHE A 239 -6.65 15.40 16.30
CA PHE A 239 -6.62 14.91 17.67
C PHE A 239 -7.94 14.23 18.03
N SER A 240 -7.88 13.18 18.85
CA SER A 240 -9.08 12.52 19.36
C SER A 240 -9.91 13.48 20.22
N GLU A 241 -11.22 13.26 20.25
CA GLU A 241 -12.11 14.05 21.11
C GLU A 241 -11.70 13.96 22.59
N ALA A 242 -11.19 12.81 23.02
CA ALA A 242 -10.70 12.61 24.38
C ALA A 242 -9.45 13.46 24.67
N ALA A 243 -8.49 13.55 23.74
CA ALA A 243 -7.31 14.41 23.86
C ALA A 243 -7.70 15.90 23.89
N LEU A 244 -8.61 16.31 23.00
CA LEU A 244 -9.12 17.69 22.98
C LEU A 244 -9.86 18.05 24.27
N GLN A 245 -10.71 17.17 24.78
CA GLN A 245 -11.40 17.38 26.06
C GLN A 245 -10.41 17.50 27.23
N GLN A 246 -9.37 16.66 27.26
CA GLN A 246 -8.32 16.75 28.27
C GLN A 246 -7.57 18.07 28.16
N ALA A 247 -7.13 18.46 26.96
CA ALA A 247 -6.41 19.72 26.74
C ALA A 247 -7.24 20.94 27.19
N ASN A 248 -8.52 20.97 26.80
CA ASN A 248 -9.45 22.04 27.15
C ASN A 248 -9.84 22.07 28.64
N SER A 249 -9.54 21.01 29.40
CA SER A 249 -9.80 20.97 30.84
C SER A 249 -8.77 21.74 31.67
N TYR A 250 -7.59 21.99 31.11
CA TYR A 250 -6.52 22.72 31.79
C TYR A 250 -6.84 24.22 31.90
N GLN A 251 -6.42 24.79 33.02
CA GLN A 251 -6.56 26.21 33.34
C GLN A 251 -5.21 26.75 33.78
N GLU A 252 -5.14 28.06 34.00
CA GLU A 252 -3.96 28.71 34.57
C GLU A 252 -3.48 28.02 35.87
N PRO A 253 -2.17 27.89 36.09
CA PRO A 253 -1.62 27.24 37.28
C PRO A 253 -2.14 27.84 38.59
N THR A 254 -2.52 26.97 39.52
CA THR A 254 -3.00 27.31 40.86
C THR A 254 -1.89 27.16 41.91
N GLU A 255 -2.14 27.61 43.15
CA GLU A 255 -1.20 27.42 44.27
C GLU A 255 -0.82 25.96 44.51
N LYS A 256 -1.72 25.01 44.17
CA LYS A 256 -1.46 23.58 44.31
C LYS A 256 -0.38 23.12 43.32
N ASP A 257 -0.40 23.64 42.10
CA ASP A 257 0.53 23.28 41.01
C ASP A 257 1.94 23.83 41.26
N LEU A 258 2.03 24.92 42.05
CA LEU A 258 3.28 25.55 42.49
C LEU A 258 3.96 24.82 43.66
N LYS A 259 3.27 23.91 44.34
CA LYS A 259 3.79 23.26 45.54
C LYS A 259 5.03 22.42 45.22
N GLY A 260 6.14 22.73 45.90
CA GLY A 260 7.42 22.04 45.70
C GLY A 260 8.27 22.57 44.54
N ARG A 261 7.78 23.60 43.81
CA ARG A 261 8.55 24.31 42.79
C ARG A 261 9.29 25.51 43.41
N THR A 262 10.39 25.91 42.79
CA THR A 262 11.12 27.13 43.18
C THR A 262 10.52 28.31 42.43
N ASP A 263 10.14 29.37 43.14
CA ASP A 263 9.68 30.61 42.52
C ASP A 263 10.86 31.41 41.98
N LEU A 264 10.82 31.71 40.68
CA LEU A 264 11.88 32.41 39.94
C LEU A 264 11.33 33.64 39.20
N ARG A 265 10.13 34.11 39.54
CA ARG A 265 9.45 35.22 38.84
C ARG A 265 10.22 36.55 38.88
N ASP A 266 11.12 36.74 39.85
CA ASP A 266 11.98 37.92 39.95
C ASP A 266 13.16 37.91 38.97
N LEU A 267 13.43 36.77 38.31
CA LEU A 267 14.49 36.68 37.30
C LEU A 267 13.94 37.11 35.92
N PRO A 268 14.63 38.00 35.20
CA PRO A 268 14.24 38.44 33.87
C PRO A 268 14.62 37.37 32.82
N LEU A 269 13.94 36.23 32.88
CA LEU A 269 14.02 35.19 31.85
C LEU A 269 13.51 35.74 30.51
N ILE A 270 14.19 35.39 29.42
CA ILE A 270 13.81 35.75 28.05
C ILE A 270 13.72 34.50 27.17
N THR A 271 12.92 34.55 26.12
CA THR A 271 12.92 33.54 25.04
C THR A 271 13.52 34.17 23.78
N ILE A 272 14.08 33.37 22.87
CA ILE A 272 14.73 33.87 21.64
C ILE A 272 14.26 33.00 20.48
N ASP A 273 13.15 33.41 19.89
CA ASP A 273 12.40 32.63 18.90
C ASP A 273 12.09 33.44 17.64
N GLY A 274 11.58 32.76 16.62
CA GLY A 274 11.04 33.43 15.42
C GLY A 274 9.82 34.30 15.75
N GLU A 275 9.59 35.36 14.98
CA GLU A 275 8.47 36.30 15.21
C GLU A 275 7.09 35.60 15.16
N ASP A 276 6.97 34.53 14.36
CA ASP A 276 5.74 33.75 14.18
C ASP A 276 5.63 32.52 15.11
N ALA A 277 6.59 32.30 16.01
CA ALA A 277 6.58 31.16 16.93
C ALA A 277 5.41 31.23 17.91
N ARG A 278 4.82 30.08 18.25
CA ARG A 278 3.69 29.97 19.20
C ARG A 278 3.95 28.98 20.34
N ASP A 279 5.06 28.27 20.27
CA ASP A 279 5.51 27.14 21.07
C ASP A 279 6.81 27.49 21.79
N PHE A 280 6.74 28.48 22.69
CA PHE A 280 7.89 28.94 23.46
C PHE A 280 8.32 27.88 24.50
N ASP A 281 9.18 26.96 24.08
CA ASP A 281 9.58 25.79 24.89
C ASP A 281 10.65 26.10 25.94
N ASP A 282 11.47 27.13 25.72
CA ASP A 282 12.57 27.48 26.63
C ASP A 282 12.69 28.97 26.94
N ALA A 283 13.22 29.25 28.12
CA ALA A 283 13.59 30.60 28.54
C ALA A 283 14.97 30.58 29.21
N VAL A 284 15.78 31.60 28.92
CA VAL A 284 17.16 31.70 29.35
C VAL A 284 17.40 32.95 30.19
N PHE A 285 18.28 32.82 31.18
CA PHE A 285 18.78 33.93 31.99
C PHE A 285 20.27 33.71 32.27
N ALA A 286 21.07 34.77 32.17
CA ALA A 286 22.48 34.71 32.48
C ALA A 286 22.90 35.87 33.39
N GLU A 287 23.61 35.57 34.47
CA GLU A 287 24.15 36.56 35.39
C GLU A 287 25.64 36.31 35.66
N LYS A 288 26.40 37.41 35.80
CA LYS A 288 27.80 37.33 36.21
C LYS A 288 27.88 37.18 37.73
N ARG A 289 28.66 36.21 38.20
CA ARG A 289 28.93 35.99 39.62
C ARG A 289 30.21 36.70 40.07
N SER A 290 30.32 36.92 41.38
CA SER A 290 31.44 37.64 42.03
C SER A 290 32.83 37.05 41.73
N GLY A 291 32.93 35.78 41.31
CA GLY A 291 34.18 35.13 40.91
C GLY A 291 34.55 35.27 39.43
N GLY A 292 33.85 36.10 38.64
CA GLY A 292 34.09 36.28 37.20
C GLY A 292 33.41 35.25 36.30
N ASN A 293 32.93 34.14 36.87
CA ASN A 293 32.13 33.13 36.18
C ASN A 293 30.69 33.60 35.95
N TYR A 294 29.98 32.96 35.03
CA TYR A 294 28.56 33.19 34.78
C TYR A 294 27.72 32.05 35.36
N ARG A 295 26.52 32.37 35.81
CA ARG A 295 25.45 31.40 36.01
C ARG A 295 24.49 31.55 34.84
N VAL A 296 24.21 30.45 34.17
CA VAL A 296 23.15 30.37 33.16
C VAL A 296 22.04 29.52 33.74
N LEU A 297 20.81 30.01 33.58
CA LEU A 297 19.59 29.28 33.86
C LEU A 297 18.89 29.02 32.52
N VAL A 298 18.49 27.78 32.30
CA VAL A 298 17.66 27.36 31.17
C VAL A 298 16.41 26.75 31.79
N ALA A 299 15.26 27.37 31.56
CA ALA A 299 13.96 26.91 32.00
C ALA A 299 13.25 26.29 30.79
N ILE A 300 12.86 25.03 30.88
CA ILE A 300 12.15 24.30 29.82
C ILE A 300 10.69 24.13 30.24
N ALA A 301 9.77 24.24 29.29
CA ALA A 301 8.35 23.99 29.49
C ALA A 301 8.12 22.59 30.08
N ASP A 302 7.30 22.52 31.13
CA ASP A 302 7.01 21.28 31.85
C ASP A 302 5.79 20.56 31.27
N VAL A 303 5.92 20.11 30.00
CA VAL A 303 4.86 19.38 29.29
C VAL A 303 4.45 18.11 30.04
N SER A 304 5.40 17.45 30.69
CA SER A 304 5.19 16.21 31.45
C SER A 304 4.24 16.36 32.64
N TYR A 305 4.04 17.59 33.12
CA TYR A 305 3.04 17.88 34.15
C TYR A 305 1.61 17.68 33.63
N TYR A 306 1.39 17.97 32.35
CA TYR A 306 0.07 17.92 31.70
C TYR A 306 -0.15 16.64 30.88
N VAL A 307 0.91 16.08 30.30
CA VAL A 307 0.85 14.81 29.56
C VAL A 307 1.35 13.69 30.47
N THR A 308 0.41 12.97 31.08
CA THR A 308 0.73 11.86 31.99
C THR A 308 0.61 10.51 31.29
N PRO A 309 1.38 9.48 31.71
CA PRO A 309 1.37 8.18 31.05
C PRO A 309 -0.03 7.57 30.97
N ASN A 310 -0.40 7.09 29.78
CA ASN A 310 -1.69 6.52 29.41
C ASN A 310 -2.88 7.50 29.41
N SER A 311 -2.64 8.81 29.57
CA SER A 311 -3.69 9.82 29.39
C SER A 311 -4.10 9.94 27.92
N PRO A 312 -5.30 10.47 27.61
CA PRO A 312 -5.70 10.73 26.22
C PRO A 312 -4.64 11.48 25.39
N LEU A 313 -4.01 12.53 25.96
CA LEU A 313 -2.94 13.27 25.30
C LEU A 313 -1.64 12.49 25.09
N ASP A 314 -1.40 11.39 25.82
CA ASP A 314 -0.21 10.53 25.67
C ASP A 314 -0.42 9.44 24.61
N LYS A 315 -1.67 9.16 24.26
CA LYS A 315 -2.03 8.09 23.30
C LYS A 315 -2.13 8.56 21.86
N ASP A 316 -2.41 9.84 21.67
CA ASP A 316 -2.45 10.51 20.37
C ASP A 316 -1.04 10.97 19.98
#